data_AF-A0A0F9V5A9-F1
#
_entry.id   AF-A0A0F9V5A9-F1
#
_cell.length_a   1.000
_cell.length_b   1.000
_cell.length_c   1.000
_cell.angle_alpha   90.00
_cell.angle_beta   90.00
_cell.angle_gamma   90.00
#
_symmetry.space_group_name_H-M   'P 1'
#
loop_
_entity.id
_entity.type
_entity.pdbx_description
1 polymer ?
#
loop_
_entity_poly.entity_id
_entity_poly.type
_entity_poly.pdbx_seq_one_letter_code
_entity_poly.pdbx_strand_id
1 'polypeptide(L)'
;MIKTNKTEDGPVLSKNAAIFSLAVIIAAICALAANRLWHQDISVTYENRLMENTQVFFLMLATAMHLMQTVRQPTSFITVRQCHMVLGVLCLSIMVREVDIDRLGPQQGWETTETLIRLAGGAVWIWLLTQIFGNRLALWRYKADILWTATSVQTGLGVMFYMASWFFDKSIVDLPGERSQLWEETLQISATVFLFTAALRPLYLKTD
;
A
#
# COMPACT_ATOMS: atom_id res chain seq x y z
N MET A 1 33.88 -26.43 -25.85
CA MET A 1 33.36 -25.09 -26.20
C MET A 1 32.09 -24.87 -25.40
N ILE A 2 32.21 -24.24 -24.22
CA ILE A 2 31.10 -24.02 -23.29
C ILE A 2 30.33 -22.79 -23.78
N LYS A 3 29.11 -22.98 -24.28
CA LYS A 3 28.19 -21.87 -24.53
C LYS A 3 27.71 -21.35 -23.17
N THR A 4 28.34 -20.27 -22.70
CA THR A 4 27.79 -19.46 -21.62
C THR A 4 26.47 -18.86 -22.10
N ASN A 5 25.35 -19.35 -21.55
CA ASN A 5 24.05 -18.71 -21.69
C ASN A 5 24.18 -17.27 -21.18
N LYS A 6 24.06 -16.30 -22.10
CA LYS A 6 23.93 -14.89 -21.75
C LYS A 6 22.60 -14.73 -21.01
N THR A 7 22.72 -14.42 -19.74
CA THR A 7 21.69 -13.95 -18.81
C THR A 7 20.75 -12.92 -19.45
N GLU A 8 19.48 -13.29 -19.63
CA GLU A 8 18.35 -12.42 -19.99
C GLU A 8 17.83 -11.60 -18.77
N ASP A 9 18.69 -11.23 -17.82
CA ASP A 9 18.29 -10.53 -16.59
C ASP A 9 18.18 -8.99 -16.76
N GLY A 10 18.67 -8.45 -17.89
CA GLY A 10 18.74 -7.01 -18.15
C GLY A 10 17.40 -6.24 -18.19
N PRO A 11 16.35 -6.72 -18.91
CA PRO A 11 15.11 -5.96 -19.05
C PRO A 11 14.19 -6.03 -17.82
N VAL A 12 14.35 -7.02 -16.93
CA VAL A 12 13.56 -7.15 -15.70
C VAL A 12 14.13 -6.27 -14.60
N LEU A 13 15.46 -6.26 -14.44
CA LEU A 13 16.15 -5.42 -13.47
C LEU A 13 15.94 -3.93 -13.74
N SER A 14 16.00 -3.51 -15.01
CA SER A 14 15.80 -2.11 -15.41
C SER A 14 14.36 -1.62 -15.16
N LYS A 15 13.35 -2.47 -15.40
CA LYS A 15 11.94 -2.16 -15.11
C LYS A 15 11.68 -2.03 -13.60
N ASN A 16 12.27 -2.92 -12.79
CA ASN A 16 12.12 -2.86 -11.34
C ASN A 16 12.75 -1.58 -10.79
N ALA A 17 13.97 -1.25 -11.22
CA ALA A 17 14.62 0.00 -10.86
C ALA A 17 13.80 1.23 -11.30
N ALA A 18 13.24 1.23 -12.52
CA ALA A 18 12.42 2.32 -13.02
C ALA A 18 11.15 2.55 -12.18
N ILE A 19 10.44 1.49 -11.80
CA ILE A 19 9.23 1.61 -10.96
C ILE A 19 9.59 2.04 -9.52
N PHE A 20 10.76 1.66 -9.03
CA PHE A 20 11.22 2.09 -7.70
C PHE A 20 11.60 3.56 -7.72
N SER A 21 12.37 3.99 -8.72
CA SER A 21 12.66 5.40 -8.96
C SER A 21 11.38 6.22 -9.14
N LEU A 22 10.38 5.69 -9.84
CA LEU A 22 9.08 6.33 -9.97
C LEU A 22 8.40 6.53 -8.61
N ALA A 23 8.43 5.52 -7.73
CA ALA A 23 7.89 5.63 -6.38
C ALA A 23 8.57 6.75 -5.58
N VAL A 24 9.90 6.80 -5.62
CA VAL A 24 10.67 7.85 -4.94
C VAL A 24 10.38 9.22 -5.53
N ILE A 25 10.29 9.35 -6.85
CA ILE A 25 10.00 10.61 -7.54
C ILE A 25 8.59 11.10 -7.19
N ILE A 26 7.56 10.24 -7.27
CA ILE A 26 6.19 10.62 -6.92
C ILE A 26 6.11 11.00 -5.45
N ALA A 27 6.70 10.22 -4.54
CA ALA A 27 6.71 10.53 -3.12
C ALA A 27 7.39 11.88 -2.83
N ALA A 28 8.54 12.15 -3.47
CA ALA A 28 9.24 13.42 -3.35
C ALA A 28 8.41 14.59 -3.90
N ILE A 29 7.75 14.43 -5.05
CA ILE A 29 6.87 15.45 -5.63
C ILE A 29 5.70 15.73 -4.68
N CYS A 30 5.06 14.69 -4.15
CA CYS A 30 3.97 14.82 -3.18
C CYS A 30 4.43 15.53 -1.90
N ALA A 31 5.58 15.15 -1.34
CA ALA A 31 6.14 15.78 -0.14
C ALA A 31 6.48 17.26 -0.38
N LEU A 32 7.08 17.59 -1.52
CA LEU A 32 7.38 18.97 -1.90
C LEU A 32 6.12 19.79 -2.12
N ALA A 33 5.12 19.22 -2.80
CA ALA A 33 3.84 19.86 -3.03
C ALA A 33 3.10 20.09 -1.71
N ALA A 34 3.06 19.10 -0.83
CA ALA A 34 2.48 19.21 0.51
C ALA A 34 3.14 20.32 1.32
N ASN A 35 4.48 20.34 1.39
CA ASN A 35 5.21 21.39 2.10
C ASN A 35 4.95 22.79 1.51
N ARG A 36 4.84 22.90 0.18
CA ARG A 36 4.53 24.18 -0.49
C ARG A 36 3.11 24.65 -0.19
N LEU A 37 2.13 23.76 -0.28
CA LEU A 37 0.73 24.06 0.01
C LEU A 37 0.55 24.45 1.48
N TRP A 38 1.22 23.74 2.39
CA TRP A 38 1.21 24.05 3.83
C TRP A 38 1.73 25.46 4.13
N HIS A 39 2.76 25.92 3.42
CA HIS A 39 3.32 27.27 3.59
C HIS A 39 2.52 28.38 2.89
N GLN A 40 1.76 28.06 1.85
CA GLN A 40 0.98 29.04 1.09
C GLN A 40 -0.40 29.28 1.72
N ASP A 41 -1.10 28.22 2.10
CA ASP A 41 -2.41 28.31 2.72
C ASP A 41 -2.74 27.03 3.50
N ILE A 42 -2.72 27.14 4.83
CA ILE A 42 -3.06 26.03 5.73
C ILE A 42 -4.53 25.61 5.55
N SER A 43 -5.42 26.54 5.15
CA SER A 43 -6.84 26.25 4.94
C SER A 43 -7.06 25.29 3.78
N VAL A 44 -6.24 25.32 2.72
CA VAL A 44 -6.34 24.36 1.61
C VAL A 44 -6.02 22.93 2.08
N THR A 45 -5.19 22.77 3.11
CA THR A 45 -4.86 21.46 3.66
C THR A 45 -5.92 20.98 4.65
N TYR A 46 -6.49 21.88 5.44
CA TYR A 46 -7.52 21.58 6.44
C TYR A 46 -8.95 21.48 5.88
N GLU A 47 -9.36 22.38 4.99
CA GLU A 47 -10.73 22.46 4.46
C GLU A 47 -10.95 21.48 3.29
N ASN A 48 -9.95 21.28 2.43
CA ASN A 48 -10.08 20.39 1.26
C ASN A 48 -9.48 18.99 1.47
N ARG A 49 -8.84 18.74 2.62
CA ARG A 49 -8.23 17.43 2.97
C ARG A 49 -7.44 16.81 1.82
N LEU A 50 -6.70 17.66 1.09
CA LEU A 50 -6.10 17.26 -0.17
C LEU A 50 -5.11 16.10 0.03
N MET A 51 -4.39 16.12 1.15
CA MET A 51 -3.43 15.08 1.53
C MET A 51 -4.15 13.75 1.78
N GLU A 52 -5.07 13.68 2.73
CA GLU A 52 -5.93 12.51 3.01
C GLU A 52 -6.58 11.95 1.72
N ASN A 53 -7.19 12.82 0.90
CA ASN A 53 -7.82 12.42 -0.36
C ASN A 53 -6.83 11.81 -1.36
N THR A 54 -5.60 12.33 -1.41
CA THR A 54 -4.52 11.79 -2.25
C THR A 54 -4.08 10.42 -1.74
N GLN A 55 -4.02 10.22 -0.42
CA GLN A 55 -3.72 8.93 0.18
C GLN A 55 -4.78 7.87 -0.21
N VAL A 56 -6.06 8.20 -0.01
CA VAL A 56 -7.19 7.34 -0.38
C VAL A 56 -7.18 7.03 -1.87
N PHE A 57 -6.87 8.00 -2.73
CA PHE A 57 -6.76 7.80 -4.17
C PHE A 57 -5.68 6.75 -4.52
N PHE A 58 -4.46 6.87 -3.98
CA PHE A 58 -3.41 5.89 -4.24
C PHE A 58 -3.76 4.50 -3.69
N LEU A 59 -4.38 4.42 -2.52
CA LEU A 59 -4.82 3.14 -1.93
C LEU A 59 -5.95 2.48 -2.72
N MET A 60 -6.88 3.27 -3.26
CA MET A 60 -7.93 2.78 -4.15
C MET A 60 -7.33 2.15 -5.40
N LEU A 61 -6.38 2.85 -6.04
CA LEU A 61 -5.66 2.31 -7.20
C LEU A 61 -4.89 1.05 -6.83
N ALA A 62 -4.14 1.05 -5.73
CA ALA A 62 -3.38 -0.11 -5.27
C ALA A 62 -4.28 -1.35 -5.07
N THR A 63 -5.43 -1.15 -4.41
CA THR A 63 -6.43 -2.18 -4.15
C THR A 63 -7.00 -2.73 -5.47
N ALA A 64 -7.41 -1.85 -6.38
CA ALA A 64 -7.94 -2.24 -7.69
C ALA A 64 -6.92 -3.05 -8.50
N MET A 65 -5.64 -2.63 -8.49
CA MET A 65 -4.58 -3.33 -9.23
C MET A 65 -4.29 -4.71 -8.67
N HIS A 66 -4.23 -4.87 -7.34
CA HIS A 66 -4.06 -6.19 -6.73
C HIS A 66 -5.26 -7.10 -6.95
N LEU A 67 -6.48 -6.56 -6.94
CA LEU A 67 -7.67 -7.32 -7.30
C LEU A 67 -7.64 -7.76 -8.78
N MET A 68 -7.29 -6.87 -9.70
CA MET A 68 -7.12 -7.20 -11.11
C MET A 68 -6.05 -8.28 -11.32
N GLN A 69 -4.93 -8.22 -10.60
CA GLN A 69 -3.90 -9.25 -10.64
C GLN A 69 -4.42 -10.59 -10.12
N THR A 70 -5.21 -10.58 -9.05
CA THR A 70 -5.84 -11.79 -8.49
C THR A 70 -6.78 -12.48 -9.49
N VAL A 71 -7.54 -11.69 -10.27
CA VAL A 71 -8.50 -12.19 -11.27
C VAL A 71 -7.79 -12.65 -12.55
N ARG A 72 -6.73 -11.96 -12.97
CA ARG A 72 -6.00 -12.27 -14.21
C ARG A 72 -5.10 -13.51 -14.13
N GLN A 73 -4.66 -13.88 -12.93
CA GLN A 73 -3.78 -15.02 -12.74
C GLN A 73 -4.54 -16.35 -12.91
N PRO A 74 -4.00 -17.34 -13.66
CA PRO A 74 -4.63 -18.64 -13.80
C PRO A 74 -4.83 -19.34 -12.45
N THR A 75 -5.85 -20.19 -12.36
CA THR A 75 -6.19 -20.92 -11.12
C THR A 75 -5.06 -21.82 -10.61
N SER A 76 -4.17 -22.27 -11.49
CA SER A 76 -2.97 -23.04 -11.15
C SER A 76 -1.93 -22.23 -10.34
N PHE A 77 -1.92 -20.90 -10.41
CA PHE A 77 -0.99 -20.03 -9.68
C PHE A 77 -1.58 -19.55 -8.34
N ILE A 78 -2.06 -20.48 -7.53
CA ILE A 78 -2.83 -20.16 -6.32
C ILE A 78 -2.01 -19.35 -5.29
N THR A 79 -0.73 -19.64 -5.13
CA THR A 79 0.17 -18.91 -4.20
C THR A 79 0.32 -17.44 -4.59
N VAL A 80 0.50 -17.15 -5.89
CA VAL A 80 0.63 -15.77 -6.41
C VAL A 80 -0.70 -15.02 -6.23
N ARG A 81 -1.82 -15.68 -6.51
CA ARG A 81 -3.17 -15.11 -6.30
C ARG A 81 -3.40 -14.75 -4.84
N GLN A 82 -3.05 -15.65 -3.92
CA GLN A 82 -3.19 -15.40 -2.48
C GLN A 82 -2.30 -14.23 -2.02
N CYS A 83 -1.09 -14.08 -2.55
CA CYS A 83 -0.24 -12.92 -2.25
C CYS A 83 -0.92 -11.61 -2.69
N HIS A 84 -1.46 -11.55 -3.90
CA HIS A 84 -2.19 -10.36 -4.37
C HIS A 84 -3.48 -10.10 -3.58
N MET A 85 -4.20 -11.15 -3.15
CA MET A 85 -5.34 -10.98 -2.25
C MET A 85 -4.92 -10.36 -0.92
N VAL A 86 -3.84 -10.83 -0.30
CA VAL A 86 -3.32 -10.27 0.96
C VAL A 86 -2.93 -8.81 0.79
N LEU A 87 -2.17 -8.49 -0.26
CA LEU A 87 -1.74 -7.12 -0.52
C LEU A 87 -2.92 -6.19 -0.83
N GLY A 88 -3.91 -6.67 -1.59
CA GLY A 88 -5.14 -5.93 -1.88
C GLY A 88 -5.97 -5.66 -0.62
N VAL A 89 -6.17 -6.67 0.23
CA VAL A 89 -6.90 -6.53 1.49
C VAL A 89 -6.14 -5.64 2.48
N LEU A 90 -4.80 -5.70 2.50
CA LEU A 90 -3.96 -4.76 3.26
C LEU A 90 -4.19 -3.31 2.82
N CYS A 91 -4.11 -3.03 1.51
CA CYS A 91 -4.35 -1.69 0.98
C CYS A 91 -5.77 -1.21 1.28
N LEU A 92 -6.77 -2.09 1.12
CA LEU A 92 -8.16 -1.79 1.46
C LEU A 92 -8.33 -1.48 2.95
N SER A 93 -7.65 -2.21 3.82
CA SER A 93 -7.72 -1.99 5.28
C SER A 93 -7.15 -0.63 5.67
N ILE A 94 -6.04 -0.23 5.04
CA ILE A 94 -5.46 1.10 5.22
C ILE A 94 -6.41 2.17 4.64
N MET A 95 -6.98 1.94 3.45
CA MET A 95 -7.92 2.88 2.82
C MET A 95 -9.14 3.15 3.68
N VAL A 96 -9.75 2.10 4.24
CA VAL A 96 -10.90 2.24 5.15
C VAL A 96 -10.53 3.01 6.42
N ARG A 97 -9.28 2.94 6.87
CA ARG A 97 -8.79 3.75 7.99
C ARG A 97 -8.62 5.22 7.63
N GLU A 98 -8.20 5.53 6.39
CA GLU A 98 -8.03 6.91 5.92
C GLU A 98 -9.35 7.59 5.52
N VAL A 99 -10.39 6.82 5.20
CA VAL A 99 -11.71 7.38 4.93
C VAL A 99 -12.36 7.76 6.26
N ASP A 100 -12.52 9.07 6.47
CA ASP A 100 -13.18 9.64 7.64
C ASP A 100 -14.72 9.53 7.52
N ILE A 101 -15.25 8.34 7.80
CA ILE A 101 -16.67 7.98 7.63
C ILE A 101 -17.56 8.82 8.56
N ASP A 102 -17.11 9.06 9.78
CA ASP A 102 -17.83 9.87 10.79
C ASP A 102 -18.03 11.33 10.37
N ARG A 103 -17.26 11.85 9.40
CA ARG A 103 -17.37 13.23 8.91
C ARG A 103 -18.15 13.37 7.60
N LEU A 104 -18.77 12.29 7.10
CA LEU A 104 -19.65 12.32 5.91
C LEU A 104 -21.05 12.93 6.17
N GLY A 105 -21.33 13.34 7.41
CA GLY A 105 -22.50 14.16 7.78
C GLY A 105 -23.04 13.84 9.18
N PRO A 106 -23.98 14.62 9.72
CA PRO A 106 -24.51 14.45 11.07
C PRO A 106 -25.52 13.29 11.22
N GLN A 107 -25.49 12.31 10.32
CA GLN A 107 -26.46 11.22 10.30
C GLN A 107 -26.03 10.08 11.22
N GLN A 108 -26.91 9.64 12.12
CA GLN A 108 -26.71 8.49 13.02
C GLN A 108 -26.32 7.18 12.30
N GLY A 109 -26.52 7.09 10.98
CA GLY A 109 -26.16 5.92 10.18
C GLY A 109 -24.66 5.73 9.97
N TRP A 110 -23.83 6.77 10.11
CA TRP A 110 -22.40 6.68 9.77
C TRP A 110 -21.60 5.82 10.74
N GLU A 111 -21.84 5.94 12.04
CA GLU A 111 -21.21 5.10 13.07
C GLU A 111 -21.55 3.60 12.86
N THR A 112 -22.81 3.32 12.52
CA THR A 112 -23.24 1.96 12.18
C THR A 112 -22.57 1.47 10.90
N THR A 113 -22.46 2.33 9.90
CA THR A 113 -21.85 2.02 8.60
C THR A 113 -20.36 1.73 8.76
N GLU A 114 -19.64 2.55 9.52
CA GLU A 114 -18.24 2.33 9.86
C GLU A 114 -18.05 0.99 10.58
N THR A 115 -18.88 0.73 11.60
CA THR A 115 -18.83 -0.54 12.34
C THR A 115 -19.04 -1.74 11.42
N LEU A 116 -20.03 -1.68 10.52
CA LEU A 116 -20.30 -2.75 9.56
C LEU A 116 -19.16 -2.94 8.56
N ILE A 117 -18.56 -1.85 8.06
CA ILE A 117 -17.41 -1.91 7.15
C ILE A 117 -16.21 -2.56 7.85
N ARG A 118 -15.93 -2.16 9.10
CA ARG A 118 -14.84 -2.74 9.91
C ARG A 118 -15.06 -4.23 10.19
N LEU A 119 -16.29 -4.63 10.53
CA LEU A 119 -16.66 -6.04 10.73
C LEU A 119 -16.54 -6.85 9.45
N ALA A 120 -17.01 -6.31 8.32
CA ALA A 120 -16.88 -6.95 7.01
C ALA A 120 -15.39 -7.12 6.63
N GLY A 121 -14.57 -6.09 6.85
CA GLY A 121 -13.12 -6.17 6.66
C GLY A 121 -12.46 -7.25 7.51
N GLY A 122 -12.86 -7.36 8.79
CA GLY A 122 -12.42 -8.43 9.69
C GLY A 122 -12.81 -9.82 9.18
N ALA A 123 -14.05 -9.99 8.70
CA ALA A 123 -14.52 -11.24 8.13
C ALA A 123 -13.74 -11.64 6.85
N VAL A 124 -13.42 -10.66 5.99
CA VAL A 124 -12.58 -10.88 4.81
C VAL A 124 -11.17 -11.33 5.21
N TRP A 125 -10.57 -10.72 6.23
CA TRP A 125 -9.27 -11.17 6.78
C TRP A 125 -9.33 -12.60 7.31
N ILE A 126 -10.36 -12.92 8.11
CA ILE A 126 -10.54 -14.29 8.64
C ILE A 126 -10.66 -15.29 7.49
N TRP A 127 -11.53 -15.02 6.51
CA TRP A 127 -11.67 -15.86 5.34
C TRP A 127 -10.32 -16.04 4.61
N LEU A 128 -9.59 -14.96 4.37
CA LEU A 128 -8.30 -15.04 3.69
C LEU A 128 -7.25 -15.85 4.48
N LEU A 129 -7.23 -15.71 5.82
CA LEU A 129 -6.38 -16.50 6.70
C LEU A 129 -6.69 -18.00 6.61
N THR A 130 -7.97 -18.38 6.49
CA THR A 130 -8.32 -19.80 6.29
C THR A 130 -7.77 -20.36 4.97
N GLN A 131 -7.82 -19.57 3.89
CA GLN A 131 -7.27 -19.95 2.58
C GLN A 131 -5.74 -20.09 2.63
N ILE A 132 -5.07 -19.15 3.28
CA ILE A 132 -3.61 -19.16 3.49
C ILE A 132 -3.19 -20.37 4.32
N PHE A 133 -3.92 -20.66 5.40
CA PHE A 133 -3.63 -21.79 6.28
C PHE A 133 -3.75 -23.13 5.55
N GLY A 134 -4.71 -23.26 4.62
CA GLY A 134 -4.85 -24.41 3.74
C GLY A 134 -3.67 -24.60 2.77
N ASN A 135 -3.06 -23.49 2.31
CA ASN A 135 -1.93 -23.50 1.37
C ASN A 135 -0.56 -23.24 2.02
N ARG A 136 -0.46 -23.37 3.35
CA ARG A 136 0.71 -22.95 4.15
C ARG A 136 2.01 -23.61 3.72
N LEU A 137 1.99 -24.87 3.29
CA LEU A 137 3.20 -25.60 2.89
C LEU A 137 3.80 -25.03 1.61
N ALA A 138 2.96 -24.70 0.61
CA ALA A 138 3.42 -24.08 -0.62
C ALA A 138 3.94 -22.66 -0.36
N LEU A 139 3.24 -21.88 0.47
CA LEU A 139 3.68 -20.54 0.87
C LEU A 139 5.02 -20.60 1.61
N TRP A 140 5.20 -21.56 2.52
CA TRP A 140 6.44 -21.73 3.26
C TRP A 140 7.62 -22.10 2.37
N ARG A 141 7.39 -22.94 1.34
CA ARG A 141 8.39 -23.30 0.34
C ARG A 141 8.91 -22.07 -0.41
N TYR A 142 8.02 -21.15 -0.79
CA TYR A 142 8.38 -19.95 -1.58
C TYR A 142 8.57 -18.69 -0.73
N LYS A 143 8.66 -18.79 0.60
CA LYS A 143 8.65 -17.62 1.50
C LYS A 143 9.76 -16.61 1.18
N ALA A 144 10.97 -17.08 0.88
CA ALA A 144 12.11 -16.22 0.58
C ALA A 144 11.88 -15.49 -0.75
N ASP A 145 11.42 -16.22 -1.77
CA ASP A 145 11.10 -15.65 -3.08
C ASP A 145 9.98 -14.62 -2.99
N ILE A 146 8.93 -14.91 -2.21
CA ILE A 146 7.83 -13.98 -1.96
C ILE A 146 8.35 -12.70 -1.28
N LEU A 147 9.10 -12.84 -0.18
CA LEU A 147 9.58 -11.70 0.62
C LEU A 147 10.59 -10.82 -0.13
N TRP A 148 11.43 -11.42 -0.98
CA TRP A 148 12.45 -10.70 -1.75
C TRP A 148 11.97 -10.23 -3.13
N THR A 149 10.69 -10.44 -3.46
CA THR A 149 10.13 -9.76 -4.64
C THR A 149 10.16 -8.24 -4.45
N ALA A 150 10.37 -7.52 -5.55
CA ALA A 150 10.36 -6.06 -5.54
C ALA A 150 9.01 -5.49 -5.07
N THR A 151 7.90 -6.20 -5.31
CA THR A 151 6.58 -5.86 -4.76
C THR A 151 6.59 -5.94 -3.24
N SER A 152 7.00 -7.06 -2.65
CA SER A 152 7.03 -7.24 -1.19
C SER A 152 7.97 -6.27 -0.49
N VAL A 153 9.17 -6.03 -1.03
CA VAL A 153 10.12 -5.06 -0.47
C VAL A 153 9.52 -3.65 -0.47
N GLN A 154 8.88 -3.25 -1.57
CA GLN A 154 8.30 -1.93 -1.71
C GLN A 154 7.03 -1.75 -0.87
N THR A 155 6.19 -2.79 -0.77
CA THR A 155 5.09 -2.84 0.20
C THR A 155 5.62 -2.71 1.61
N GLY A 156 6.70 -3.43 1.97
CA GLY A 156 7.34 -3.34 3.27
C GLY A 156 7.81 -1.91 3.59
N LEU A 157 8.45 -1.23 2.65
CA LEU A 157 8.80 0.19 2.78
C LEU A 157 7.57 1.08 2.98
N GLY A 158 6.51 0.86 2.20
CA GLY A 158 5.23 1.57 2.36
C GLY A 158 4.64 1.39 3.76
N VAL A 159 4.56 0.16 4.24
CA VAL A 159 4.09 -0.15 5.60
C VAL A 159 4.99 0.48 6.67
N MET A 160 6.30 0.47 6.49
CA MET A 160 7.22 1.11 7.44
C MET A 160 7.03 2.62 7.50
N PHE A 161 6.86 3.31 6.36
CA PHE A 161 6.54 4.74 6.35
C PHE A 161 5.19 5.02 7.03
N TYR A 162 4.19 4.18 6.77
CA TYR A 162 2.88 4.32 7.38
C TYR A 162 2.90 4.09 8.91
N MET A 163 3.72 3.14 9.38
CA MET A 163 3.91 2.94 10.81
C MET A 163 4.74 4.07 11.44
N ALA A 164 5.70 4.62 10.70
CA ALA A 164 6.51 5.74 11.15
C ALA A 164 5.69 7.03 11.31
N SER A 165 4.65 7.24 10.50
CA SER A 165 3.76 8.40 10.65
C SER A 165 3.04 8.41 11.99
N TRP A 166 2.80 7.24 12.58
CA TRP A 166 2.09 7.09 13.86
C TRP A 166 2.82 7.75 15.04
N PHE A 167 4.15 7.88 14.96
CA PHE A 167 4.92 8.62 15.98
C PHE A 167 4.56 10.11 16.03
N PHE A 168 4.09 10.66 14.91
CA PHE A 168 3.69 12.05 14.77
C PHE A 168 2.20 12.26 15.12
N ASP A 169 1.33 11.29 14.77
CA ASP A 169 -0.08 11.24 15.21
C ASP A 169 -0.18 11.25 16.74
N LYS A 170 0.59 10.37 17.40
CA LYS A 170 0.54 10.22 18.86
C LYS A 170 1.33 11.27 19.63
N SER A 171 1.86 12.29 18.94
CA SER A 171 2.71 13.35 19.53
C SER A 171 3.86 12.78 20.38
N ILE A 172 4.38 11.61 19.99
CA ILE A 172 5.50 10.96 20.69
C ILE A 172 6.78 11.79 20.47
N VAL A 173 6.86 12.46 19.32
CA VAL A 173 7.91 13.43 19.01
C VAL A 173 7.45 14.82 19.47
N ASP A 174 8.28 15.50 20.27
CA ASP A 174 8.01 16.84 20.77
C ASP A 174 8.20 17.88 19.66
N LEU A 175 7.16 18.05 18.84
CA LEU A 175 7.09 19.00 17.73
C LEU A 175 5.83 19.87 17.86
N PRO A 176 5.86 21.11 17.35
CA PRO A 176 4.63 21.91 17.20
C PRO A 176 3.57 21.13 16.43
N GLY A 177 2.32 21.15 16.89
CA GLY A 177 1.23 20.30 16.35
C GLY A 177 1.08 20.35 14.82
N GLU A 178 1.15 21.54 14.22
CA GLU A 178 1.10 21.72 12.76
C GLU A 178 2.26 21.03 12.02
N ARG A 179 3.47 21.06 12.60
CA ARG A 179 4.63 20.38 12.01
C ARG A 179 4.53 18.87 12.20
N SER A 180 4.00 18.42 13.35
CA SER A 180 3.75 17.00 13.59
C SER A 180 2.78 16.45 12.54
N GLN A 181 1.66 17.14 12.33
CA GLN A 181 0.66 16.76 11.33
C GLN A 181 1.22 16.76 9.91
N LEU A 182 2.01 17.78 9.53
CA LEU A 182 2.65 17.80 8.21
C LEU A 182 3.56 16.58 7.99
N TRP A 183 4.34 16.18 9.00
CA TRP A 183 5.20 15.00 8.93
C TRP A 183 4.41 13.70 8.86
N GLU A 184 3.35 13.58 9.67
CA GLU A 184 2.41 12.46 9.63
C GLU A 184 1.88 12.27 8.21
N GLU A 185 1.24 13.30 7.67
CA GLU A 185 0.61 13.30 6.36
C GLU A 185 1.62 13.05 5.23
N THR A 186 2.83 13.61 5.32
CA THR A 186 3.90 13.38 4.33
C THR A 186 4.36 11.92 4.33
N LEU A 187 4.50 11.31 5.50
CA LEU A 187 4.88 9.90 5.64
C LEU A 187 3.75 8.98 5.15
N GLN A 188 2.49 9.30 5.45
CA GLN A 188 1.35 8.53 4.97
C GLN A 188 1.19 8.62 3.44
N ILE A 189 1.33 9.81 2.83
CA ILE A 189 1.34 9.91 1.36
C ILE A 189 2.51 9.12 0.76
N SER A 190 3.72 9.24 1.33
CA SER A 190 4.86 8.46 0.87
C SER A 190 4.57 6.95 0.96
N ALA A 191 3.96 6.50 2.05
CA ALA A 191 3.54 5.11 2.21
C ALA A 191 2.56 4.66 1.12
N THR A 192 1.49 5.41 0.88
CA THR A 192 0.47 5.06 -0.10
C THR A 192 1.01 5.06 -1.53
N VAL A 193 1.93 5.97 -1.86
CA VAL A 193 2.67 5.95 -3.14
C VAL A 193 3.47 4.67 -3.28
N PHE A 194 4.22 4.25 -2.26
CA PHE A 194 4.99 3.01 -2.28
C PHE A 194 4.08 1.78 -2.44
N LEU A 195 2.94 1.73 -1.73
CA LEU A 195 1.95 0.66 -1.87
C LEU A 195 1.35 0.61 -3.28
N PHE A 196 0.95 1.75 -3.83
CA PHE A 196 0.44 1.85 -5.21
C PHE A 196 1.45 1.38 -6.24
N THR A 197 2.67 1.89 -6.14
CA THR A 197 3.73 1.55 -7.10
C THR A 197 4.23 0.10 -6.95
N ALA A 198 4.10 -0.50 -5.76
CA ALA A 198 4.25 -1.95 -5.60
C ALA A 198 3.14 -2.71 -6.35
N ALA A 199 1.90 -2.23 -6.31
CA ALA A 199 0.77 -2.82 -7.02
C ALA A 199 0.86 -2.72 -8.55
N LEU A 200 1.65 -1.79 -9.11
CA LEU A 200 1.97 -1.75 -10.54
C LEU A 200 2.76 -2.99 -11.01
N ARG A 201 3.40 -3.73 -10.10
CA ARG A 201 4.25 -4.88 -10.43
C ARG A 201 3.51 -6.21 -10.26
N PRO A 202 3.52 -7.10 -11.28
CA PRO A 202 3.07 -8.46 -11.09
C PRO A 202 4.07 -9.22 -10.20
N LEU A 203 3.56 -10.05 -9.30
CA LEU A 203 4.38 -11.02 -8.58
C LEU A 203 4.68 -12.20 -9.50
N TYR A 204 5.96 -12.49 -9.70
CA TYR A 204 6.44 -13.68 -10.39
C TYR A 204 7.23 -14.53 -9.40
N LEU A 205 6.73 -15.72 -9.10
CA LEU A 205 7.48 -16.73 -8.36
C LEU A 205 8.19 -17.62 -9.38
N LYS A 206 9.49 -17.82 -9.18
CA LYS A 206 10.27 -18.74 -10.00
C LYS A 206 9.85 -20.15 -9.60
N THR A 207 9.01 -20.77 -10.40
CA THR A 207 8.65 -22.19 -10.24
C THR A 207 9.72 -23.01 -10.92
N ASP A 208 10.50 -23.75 -10.13
CA ASP A 208 11.39 -24.82 -10.61
C ASP A 208 10.60 -25.98 -11.23
#